data_AF-H2ESB4-F1
#
_entry.id   AF-H2ESB4-F1
#
_cell.length_a   1.000
_cell.length_b   1.000
_cell.length_c   1.000
_cell.angle_alpha   90.00
_cell.angle_beta   90.00
_cell.angle_gamma   90.00
#
_symmetry.space_group_name_H-M   'P 1'
#
loop_
_entity.id
_entity.type
_entity.pdbx_description
1 polymer ?
#
loop_
_entity_poly.entity_id
_entity_poly.type
_entity_poly.pdbx_seq_one_letter_code
_entity_poly.pdbx_strand_id
1 'polypeptide(L)' 'MPNWCVNQIHISGPDALDVERLMTEPQTLQHYDATKAAIKMFLAGIGGLLKPTIPMTFEAYPELISGIGDSSTKQCF' A
#
# COMPACT_ATOMS: atom_id res chain seq x y z
N MET A 1 17.45 5.48 24.42
CA MET A 1 17.11 6.56 23.45
C MET A 1 17.13 7.87 24.21
N PRO A 2 18.06 8.81 23.93
CA PRO A 2 18.15 10.03 24.73
C PRO A 2 17.09 11.04 24.25
N ASN A 3 16.26 11.52 25.19
CA ASN A 3 15.30 12.64 25.05
C ASN A 3 14.02 12.41 24.21
N TRP A 4 13.34 11.28 24.38
CA TRP A 4 11.98 11.13 23.83
C TRP A 4 10.96 11.90 24.67
N CYS A 5 10.04 12.60 23.99
CA CYS A 5 8.95 13.31 24.65
C CYS A 5 7.93 12.33 25.24
N VAL A 6 7.42 12.67 26.42
CA VAL A 6 6.27 11.98 27.01
C VAL A 6 5.00 12.69 26.53
N ASN A 7 4.23 12.04 25.66
CA ASN A 7 2.93 12.54 25.20
C ASN A 7 1.82 11.99 26.12
N GLN A 8 0.93 12.87 26.59
CA GLN A 8 -0.29 12.50 27.31
C GLN A 8 -1.50 12.94 26.49
N ILE A 9 -2.39 12.01 26.18
CA ILE A 9 -3.59 12.27 25.37
C ILE A 9 -4.79 11.86 26.21
N HIS A 10 -5.71 12.81 26.45
CA HIS A 10 -7.00 12.55 27.08
C HIS A 10 -8.07 12.47 25.99
N ILE A 11 -8.80 11.37 25.95
CA ILE A 11 -9.85 11.11 24.95
C ILE A 11 -11.19 11.05 25.67
N SER A 12 -12.19 11.77 25.15
CA SER A 12 -13.55 11.79 25.69
C SER A 12 -14.58 11.86 24.56
N GLY A 13 -15.82 11.46 24.85
CA GLY A 13 -16.90 11.39 23.88
C GLY A 13 -17.42 9.96 23.65
N PRO A 14 -18.48 9.79 22.84
CA PRO A 14 -19.12 8.49 22.61
C PRO A 14 -18.16 7.42 22.07
N ASP A 15 -17.21 7.82 21.24
CA ASP A 15 -16.29 6.91 20.54
C ASP A 15 -14.94 6.75 21.27
N ALA A 16 -14.80 7.26 22.50
CA ALA A 16 -13.52 7.27 23.21
C ALA A 16 -12.90 5.87 23.36
N LEU A 17 -13.74 4.85 23.59
CA LEU A 17 -13.31 3.46 23.70
C LEU A 17 -12.81 2.90 22.36
N ASP A 18 -13.40 3.27 21.23
CA ASP A 18 -12.96 2.80 19.92
C ASP A 18 -11.63 3.41 19.52
N VAL A 19 -11.39 4.68 19.86
CA VAL A 19 -10.08 5.32 19.68
C VAL A 19 -9.03 4.69 20.58
N GLU A 20 -9.35 4.40 21.85
CA GLU A 20 -8.44 3.72 22.77
C GLU A 20 -8.07 2.32 22.25
N ARG A 21 -9.05 1.58 21.73
CA ARG A 21 -8.81 0.27 21.08
C ARG A 21 -7.93 0.40 19.84
N LEU A 22 -8.14 1.41 18.99
CA LEU A 22 -7.28 1.66 17.83
C LEU A 22 -5.81 1.91 18.22
N MET A 23 -5.58 2.56 19.37
CA MET A 23 -4.24 2.88 19.86
C MET A 23 -3.53 1.72 20.57
N THR A 24 -4.29 0.80 21.17
CA THR A 24 -3.74 -0.22 22.08
C THR A 24 -3.83 -1.64 21.53
N GLU A 25 -4.81 -1.93 20.68
CA GLU A 25 -5.01 -3.26 20.11
C GLU A 25 -4.30 -3.38 18.75
N PRO A 26 -3.59 -4.49 18.48
CA PRO A 26 -3.08 -4.77 17.15
C PRO A 26 -4.24 -4.89 16.15
N GLN A 27 -4.32 -3.96 15.20
CA GLN A 27 -5.25 -4.06 14.09
C GLN A 27 -4.51 -4.44 12.81
N THR A 28 -5.14 -5.29 11.99
CA THR A 28 -4.64 -5.57 10.65
C THR A 28 -4.74 -4.31 9.82
N LEU A 29 -3.59 -3.69 9.56
CA LEU A 29 -3.50 -2.51 8.74
C LEU A 29 -3.70 -2.88 7.28
N GLN A 30 -4.93 -2.82 6.78
CA GLN A 30 -5.27 -3.19 5.39
C GLN A 30 -4.41 -2.45 4.35
N HIS A 31 -4.01 -1.21 4.65
CA HIS A 31 -3.11 -0.43 3.79
C HIS A 31 -1.72 -1.07 3.64
N TYR A 32 -1.25 -1.80 4.65
CA TYR A 32 0.02 -2.50 4.62
C TYR A 32 -0.03 -3.69 3.64
N ASP A 33 -1.12 -4.47 3.67
CA ASP A 33 -1.33 -5.56 2.73
C ASP A 33 -1.51 -5.05 1.30
N ALA A 34 -2.27 -3.97 1.13
CA ALA A 34 -2.41 -3.29 -0.17
C ALA A 34 -1.07 -2.78 -0.70
N THR A 35 -0.23 -2.21 0.17
CA THR A 35 1.11 -1.73 -0.20
C THR A 35 2.01 -2.89 -0.60
N LYS A 36 2.00 -4.01 0.14
CA LYS A 36 2.73 -5.23 -0.24
C LYS A 36 2.30 -5.76 -1.60
N ALA A 37 0.99 -5.84 -1.85
CA ALA A 37 0.46 -6.27 -3.15
C ALA A 37 0.88 -5.31 -4.27
N ALA A 38 0.79 -4.00 -4.04
CA ALA A 38 1.23 -2.99 -5.00
C ALA A 38 2.72 -3.09 -5.32
N ILE A 39 3.59 -3.31 -4.32
CA ILE A 39 5.02 -3.52 -4.53
C ILE A 39 5.27 -4.75 -5.40
N LYS A 40 4.60 -5.88 -5.13
CA LYS A 40 4.72 -7.07 -5.98
C LYS A 40 4.30 -6.80 -7.43
N MET A 41 3.17 -6.11 -7.63
CA MET A 41 2.68 -5.76 -8.97
C MET A 41 3.65 -4.82 -9.69
N PHE A 42 4.22 -3.85 -8.98
CA PHE A 42 5.21 -2.93 -9.51
C PHE A 42 6.46 -3.68 -10.00
N LEU A 43 7.00 -4.59 -9.18
CA LEU A 43 8.14 -5.43 -9.57
C LEU A 43 7.80 -6.34 -10.76
N ALA A 44 6.60 -6.91 -10.80
CA ALA A 44 6.14 -7.70 -11.94
C ALA A 44 5.98 -6.86 -13.22
N GLY A 45 5.60 -5.59 -13.08
CA GLY A 45 5.54 -4.62 -14.18
C GLY A 45 6.92 -4.30 -14.74
N ILE A 46 7.87 -3.95 -13.88
CA ILE A 46 9.28 -3.71 -14.27
C ILE A 46 9.89 -4.96 -14.92
N GLY A 47 9.60 -6.15 -14.40
CA GLY A 47 10.05 -7.41 -14.98
C GLY A 47 9.36 -7.78 -16.30
N GLY A 48 8.40 -6.98 -16.77
CA GLY A 48 7.64 -7.22 -18.00
C GLY A 48 6.67 -8.40 -17.94
N LEU A 49 6.41 -8.95 -16.74
CA LEU A 49 5.45 -10.03 -16.53
C LEU A 49 4.01 -9.51 -16.62
N LEU A 50 3.77 -8.34 -16.04
CA LEU A 50 2.54 -7.58 -16.21
C LEU A 50 2.80 -6.40 -17.13
N LYS A 51 1.92 -6.20 -18.11
CA LYS A 51 2.00 -5.07 -19.04
C LYS A 51 0.60 -4.45 -19.20
N PRO A 52 0.51 -3.13 -19.39
CA PRO A 52 -0.74 -2.50 -19.79
C PRO A 52 -1.28 -3.13 -21.08
N THR A 53 -2.60 -3.24 -21.20
CA THR A 53 -3.27 -3.67 -22.43
C THR A 53 -3.57 -2.51 -23.38
N ILE A 54 -3.38 -1.28 -22.90
CA ILE A 54 -3.52 -0.04 -23.66
C ILE A 54 -2.21 0.77 -23.58
N PRO A 55 -1.85 1.52 -24.64
CA PRO A 55 -0.71 2.43 -24.57
C PRO A 55 -0.90 3.47 -23.46
N MET A 56 0.09 3.62 -22.57
CA MET A 56 0.11 4.64 -21.53
C MET A 56 1.56 4.97 -21.12
N THR A 57 1.75 6.06 -20.37
CA THR A 57 3.04 6.40 -19.76
C THR A 57 2.92 6.51 -18.24
N PHE A 58 4.05 6.37 -17.55
CA PHE A 58 4.15 6.59 -16.11
C PHE A 58 5.44 7.36 -15.81
N GLU A 59 5.34 8.70 -15.79
CA GLU A 59 6.51 9.59 -15.74
C GLU A 59 7.38 9.43 -14.50
N ALA A 60 6.78 9.08 -13.36
CA ALA A 60 7.52 8.89 -12.12
C ALA A 60 8.48 7.69 -12.16
N TYR A 61 8.21 6.71 -13.04
CA TYR A 61 9.06 5.54 -13.24
C TYR A 61 8.82 4.93 -14.63
N PRO A 62 9.39 5.50 -15.72
CA PRO A 62 9.07 5.10 -17.09
C PRO A 62 9.33 3.63 -17.39
N GLU A 63 10.33 3.01 -16.74
CA GLU A 63 10.69 1.60 -16.91
C GLU A 63 9.61 0.64 -16.40
N LEU A 64 8.63 1.11 -15.63
CA LEU A 64 7.46 0.32 -15.24
C LEU A 64 6.62 -0.07 -16.47
N ILE A 65 6.62 0.78 -17.49
CA ILE A 65 5.83 0.60 -18.70
C ILE A 65 6.76 0.21 -19.86
N SER A 66 7.15 -1.06 -19.90
CA SER A 66 8.09 -1.58 -20.91
C SER A 66 7.42 -2.05 -22.22
N GLY A 67 6.15 -1.68 -22.45
CA GLY A 67 5.38 -2.05 -23.66
C GLY A 67 3.92 -2.44 -23.36
N ILE A 68 3.24 -2.93 -24.39
CA ILE A 68 1.83 -3.34 -24.34
C ILE A 68 1.74 -4.87 -24.35
N GLY A 69 0.86 -5.44 -23.53
CA GLY A 69 0.57 -6.87 -23.50
C GLY A 69 -0.83 -7.20 -24.00
N ASP A 70 -1.08 -8.49 -24.26
CA ASP A 70 -2.39 -8.98 -24.68
C ASP A 70 -3.39 -9.01 -23.51
N SER A 71 -4.66 -8.80 -23.83
CA SER A 71 -5.75 -8.94 -22.86
C SER A 71 -5.88 -10.39 -22.42
N SER A 72 -5.38 -10.68 -21.21
CA SER A 72 -5.48 -11.99 -20.58
C SER A 72 -5.63 -11.82 -19.07
N THR A 73 -6.45 -12.65 -18.44
CA THR A 73 -6.55 -12.66 -16.99
C THR A 73 -5.28 -13.30 -16.42
N LYS A 74 -4.42 -12.48 -15.81
CA LYS A 74 -3.29 -12.95 -15.01
C LYS A 74 -3.73 -12.98 -13.54
N GLN A 75 -3.52 -14.10 -12.85
CA GLN A 75 -3.66 -14.13 -11.39
C GLN A 75 -2.50 -13.33 -10.78
N CYS A 76 -2.82 -12.25 -10.06
CA CYS A 76 -1.86 -11.55 -9.22
C CYS A 76 -1.73 -12.31 -7.88
N PHE A 77 -0.50 -12.59 -7.44
CA PHE A 77 -0.14 -13.39 -6.26
C PHE A 77 -0.08 -12.60 -4.95
#